data_AF-A0A7X3L9G6-F1
#
_entry.id   AF-A0A7X3L9G6-F1
#
_cell.length_a   1.000
_cell.length_b   1.000
_cell.length_c   1.000
_cell.angle_alpha   90.00
_cell.angle_beta   90.00
_cell.angle_gamma   90.00
#
_symmetry.space_group_name_H-M   'P 1'
#
loop_
_entity.id
_entity.type
_entity.pdbx_description
1 polymer ?
#
loop_
_entity_poly.entity_id
_entity_poly.type
_entity_poly.pdbx_seq_one_letter_code
_entity_poly.pdbx_strand_id
1 'polypeptide(L)'
;MTDTPSPPGWAEAALQAGTELGLGSAFAEMDPADRDRISRRAGQILAGQGQALPPGWEGAMTRLLGGADSGPPADALARDTADTVLAERGEVFAPEDDA
;
A
#
# COMPACT_ATOMS: atom_id res chain seq x y z
N MET A 1 0.27 4.71 10.23
CA MET A 1 0.97 3.47 9.85
C MET A 1 2.19 3.87 9.05
N THR A 2 3.38 3.59 9.54
CA THR A 2 4.62 4.02 8.87
C THR A 2 4.83 3.13 7.65
N ASP A 3 4.68 3.71 6.46
CA ASP A 3 5.09 3.07 5.22
C ASP A 3 6.58 2.75 5.36
N THR A 4 6.91 1.46 5.43
CA THR A 4 8.30 1.04 5.66
C THR A 4 9.01 1.18 4.34
N PRO A 5 9.98 2.12 4.21
CA PRO A 5 10.63 2.35 2.94
C PRO A 5 11.39 1.08 2.54
N SER A 6 11.29 0.72 1.26
CA SER A 6 12.09 -0.36 0.72
C SER A 6 13.58 -0.02 0.81
N PRO A 7 14.43 -0.97 1.22
CA PRO A 7 15.88 -0.76 1.25
C PRO A 7 16.43 -0.45 -0.16
N PRO A 8 17.54 0.29 -0.27
CA PRO A 8 18.18 0.54 -1.56
C PRO A 8 18.66 -0.78 -2.20
N GLY A 9 18.65 -0.85 -3.54
CA GLY A 9 19.05 -2.05 -4.30
C GLY A 9 17.96 -3.13 -4.40
N TRP A 10 16.74 -2.85 -3.92
CA TRP A 10 15.72 -3.88 -3.82
C TRP A 10 15.21 -4.39 -5.17
N ALA A 11 14.96 -3.45 -6.10
CA ALA A 11 14.49 -3.76 -7.43
C ALA A 11 15.50 -4.65 -8.20
N GLU A 12 16.79 -4.38 -8.04
CA GLU A 12 17.86 -5.17 -8.66
C GLU A 12 17.90 -6.59 -8.09
N ALA A 13 17.83 -6.74 -6.77
CA ALA A 13 17.79 -8.05 -6.14
C ALA A 13 16.50 -8.82 -6.47
N ALA A 14 15.36 -8.17 -6.66
CA ALA A 14 14.13 -8.81 -7.12
C ALA A 14 14.23 -9.30 -8.58
N LEU A 15 14.82 -8.50 -9.46
CA LEU A 15 15.09 -8.90 -10.86
C LEU A 15 16.09 -10.07 -10.92
N GLN A 16 17.15 -10.01 -10.11
CA GLN A 16 18.11 -11.10 -10.00
C GLN A 16 17.44 -12.36 -9.46
N ALA A 17 16.64 -12.26 -8.40
CA ALA A 17 15.91 -13.39 -7.84
C ALA A 17 14.93 -14.01 -8.86
N GLY A 18 14.19 -13.20 -9.61
CA GLY A 18 13.30 -13.67 -10.67
C GLY A 18 14.07 -14.40 -11.79
N THR A 19 15.27 -13.95 -12.11
CA THR A 19 16.17 -14.60 -13.07
C THR A 19 16.72 -15.92 -12.52
N GLU A 20 17.23 -15.93 -11.29
CA GLU A 20 17.79 -17.13 -10.63
C GLU A 20 16.74 -18.24 -10.45
N LEU A 21 15.48 -17.86 -10.21
CA LEU A 21 14.37 -18.80 -10.05
C LEU A 21 13.72 -19.20 -11.39
N GLY A 22 14.11 -18.58 -12.51
CA GLY A 22 13.50 -18.84 -13.82
C GLY A 22 12.06 -18.33 -13.95
N LEU A 23 11.62 -17.43 -13.07
CA LEU A 23 10.26 -16.89 -13.01
C LEU A 23 10.13 -15.57 -13.81
N GLY A 24 11.24 -14.91 -14.12
CA GLY A 24 11.28 -13.66 -14.87
C GLY A 24 10.95 -12.42 -14.04
N SER A 25 10.57 -11.32 -14.70
CA SER A 25 10.37 -9.99 -14.09
C SER A 25 8.92 -9.48 -14.17
N ALA A 26 7.98 -10.29 -14.67
CA ALA A 26 6.57 -9.94 -14.79
C ALA A 26 5.84 -10.12 -13.45
N PHE A 27 6.32 -9.44 -12.40
CA PHE A 27 5.90 -9.68 -11.02
C PHE A 27 4.39 -9.47 -10.79
N ALA A 28 3.79 -8.48 -11.46
CA ALA A 28 2.36 -8.18 -11.34
C ALA A 28 1.45 -9.29 -11.90
N GLU A 29 1.93 -10.04 -12.89
CA GLU A 29 1.18 -11.13 -13.54
C GLU A 29 1.44 -12.48 -12.87
N MET A 30 2.49 -12.56 -12.05
CA MET A 30 2.95 -13.77 -11.39
C MET A 30 2.02 -14.20 -10.26
N ASP A 31 1.94 -15.49 -9.93
CA ASP A 31 1.20 -15.95 -8.76
C ASP A 31 1.78 -15.43 -7.44
N PRO A 32 0.94 -15.22 -6.41
CA PRO A 32 1.41 -14.71 -5.10
C PRO A 32 2.46 -15.62 -4.45
N ALA A 33 2.38 -16.95 -4.67
CA ALA A 33 3.37 -17.89 -4.17
C ALA A 33 4.76 -17.71 -4.82
N ASP A 34 4.79 -17.38 -6.12
CA ASP A 34 6.03 -17.14 -6.83
C ASP A 34 6.61 -15.75 -6.52
N ARG A 35 5.75 -14.75 -6.29
CA ARG A 35 6.17 -13.44 -5.74
C ARG A 35 6.77 -13.57 -4.34
N ASP A 36 6.23 -14.44 -3.49
CA ASP A 36 6.78 -14.72 -2.15
C ASP A 36 8.18 -15.36 -2.25
N ARG A 37 8.35 -16.35 -3.14
CA ARG A 37 9.65 -16.96 -3.43
C ARG A 37 10.68 -15.94 -3.91
N ILE A 38 10.30 -15.04 -4.81
CA ILE A 38 11.16 -13.96 -5.29
C ILE A 38 11.51 -13.02 -4.15
N SER A 39 10.53 -12.59 -3.34
CA SER A 39 10.75 -11.72 -2.18
C SER A 39 11.77 -12.34 -1.22
N ARG A 40 11.58 -13.61 -0.87
CA ARG A 40 12.47 -14.35 0.03
C ARG A 40 13.88 -14.49 -0.55
N ARG A 41 14.00 -14.79 -1.84
CA ARG A 41 15.31 -14.98 -2.49
C ARG A 41 16.04 -13.66 -2.62
N ALA A 42 15.34 -12.60 -3.00
CA ALA A 42 15.89 -11.27 -3.05
C ALA A 42 16.41 -10.88 -1.65
N GLY A 43 15.72 -11.27 -0.56
CA GLY A 43 16.14 -10.90 0.79
C GLY A 43 17.45 -11.56 1.18
N GLN A 44 17.66 -12.80 0.71
CA GLN A 44 18.95 -13.48 0.86
C GLN A 44 20.07 -12.80 0.07
N ILE A 45 19.77 -12.25 -1.12
CA ILE A 45 20.74 -11.50 -1.93
C ILE A 45 21.17 -10.23 -1.18
N LEU A 46 20.22 -9.44 -0.69
CA LEU A 46 20.51 -8.23 0.09
C LEU A 46 21.26 -8.54 1.39
N ALA A 47 20.84 -9.59 2.12
CA ALA A 47 21.54 -10.03 3.32
C ALA A 47 22.99 -10.46 3.03
N GLY A 48 23.22 -11.15 1.90
CA GLY A 48 24.55 -11.52 1.42
C GLY A 48 25.42 -10.31 1.04
N GLN A 49 24.81 -9.19 0.68
CA GLN A 49 25.48 -7.91 0.42
C GLN A 49 25.73 -7.09 1.70
N GLY A 50 25.34 -7.60 2.87
CA GLY A 50 25.49 -6.90 4.16
C GLY A 50 24.43 -5.84 4.44
N GLN A 51 23.33 -5.82 3.68
CA GLN A 51 22.20 -4.92 3.95
C GLN A 51 21.37 -5.44 5.14
N ALA A 52 21.03 -4.55 6.06
CA ALA A 52 20.12 -4.84 7.14
C ALA A 52 18.66 -4.73 6.65
N LEU A 53 17.93 -5.85 6.69
CA LEU A 53 16.52 -5.87 6.32
C LEU A 53 15.66 -5.34 7.48
N PRO A 54 14.81 -4.32 7.25
CA PRO A 54 13.94 -3.80 8.31
C PRO A 54 12.86 -4.83 8.69
N PRO A 55 12.36 -4.82 9.93
CA PRO A 55 11.26 -5.71 10.31
C PRO A 55 10.02 -5.49 9.41
N GLY A 56 9.38 -6.57 8.97
CA GLY A 56 8.21 -6.51 8.09
C GLY A 56 8.51 -6.31 6.60
N TRP A 57 9.78 -6.39 6.19
CA TRP A 57 10.23 -6.20 4.80
C TRP A 57 9.56 -7.14 3.78
N GLU A 58 9.29 -8.40 4.13
CA GLU A 58 8.63 -9.39 3.24
C GLU A 58 7.22 -8.93 2.83
N GLY A 59 6.47 -8.38 3.78
CA GLY A 59 5.12 -7.88 3.53
C GLY A 59 5.10 -6.60 2.70
N ALA A 60 6.07 -5.71 2.92
CA ALA A 60 6.25 -4.51 2.10
C ALA A 60 6.57 -4.90 0.64
N MET A 61 7.40 -5.92 0.44
CA MET A 61 7.74 -6.41 -0.88
C MET A 61 6.60 -7.06 -1.63
N THR A 62 5.87 -7.93 -0.95
CA THR A 62 4.74 -8.62 -1.58
C THR A 62 3.72 -7.61 -2.10
N ARG A 63 3.52 -6.50 -1.39
CA ARG A 63 2.68 -5.39 -1.84
C ARG A 63 3.27 -4.62 -3.01
N LEU A 64 4.57 -4.32 -3.00
CA LEU A 64 5.25 -3.63 -4.09
C LEU A 64 5.28 -4.45 -5.39
N LEU A 65 5.62 -5.74 -5.28
CA LEU A 65 5.67 -6.68 -6.41
C LEU A 65 4.28 -7.05 -6.93
N GLY A 66 3.29 -7.10 -6.05
CA GLY A 66 1.92 -7.42 -6.41
C GLY A 66 1.17 -6.29 -7.11
N GLY A 67 1.76 -5.10 -7.20
CA GLY A 67 1.04 -3.89 -7.57
C GLY A 67 0.08 -3.49 -6.45
N ALA A 68 0.04 -2.20 -6.14
CA ALA A 68 -1.00 -1.67 -5.26
C ALA A 68 -2.36 -1.75 -5.96
N ASP A 69 -3.04 -2.91 -5.94
CA ASP A 69 -4.48 -3.00 -6.20
C ASP A 69 -5.15 -4.34 -5.79
N SER A 70 -5.22 -4.62 -4.48
CA SER A 70 -6.25 -5.52 -3.90
C SER A 70 -6.46 -5.28 -2.40
N GLY A 71 -6.21 -4.06 -1.92
CA GLY A 71 -6.78 -3.56 -0.67
C GLY A 71 -7.81 -2.49 -1.04
N PRO A 72 -8.96 -2.39 -0.36
CA PRO A 72 -9.98 -1.39 -0.72
C PRO A 72 -9.31 -0.01 -0.83
N PRO A 73 -9.78 0.85 -1.75
CA PRO A 73 -9.14 2.12 -2.01
C PRO A 73 -8.94 2.85 -0.68
N ALA A 74 -7.79 3.51 -0.54
CA ALA A 74 -7.44 4.36 0.59
C ALA A 74 -8.33 5.63 0.65
N ASP A 75 -9.65 5.43 0.57
CA ASP A 75 -10.74 6.40 0.56
C ASP A 75 -11.69 6.15 1.76
N ALA A 76 -11.24 5.41 2.78
CA ALA A 76 -11.99 5.19 4.02
C ALA A 76 -11.55 6.12 5.18
N LEU A 77 -10.57 7.00 4.96
CA LEU A 77 -10.09 7.97 5.97
C LEU A 77 -10.21 9.44 5.50
N ALA A 78 -11.11 9.71 4.55
CA ALA A 78 -11.45 11.06 4.08
C ALA A 78 -12.97 11.35 4.14
N ARG A 79 -13.70 10.71 5.07
CA ARG A 79 -15.08 11.04 5.37
C ARG A 79 -15.32 11.09 6.88
N ASP A 80 -14.67 12.06 7.52
CA ASP A 80 -15.07 12.58 8.84
C ASP A 80 -15.09 14.12 8.83
N THR A 81 -15.29 14.74 7.67
CA THR A 81 -15.59 16.17 7.54
C THR A 81 -17.08 16.37 7.29
N ALA A 82 -17.90 15.89 8.23
CA ALA A 82 -19.33 16.18 8.22
C ALA A 82 -19.88 16.37 9.64
N ASP A 83 -19.17 17.09 10.50
CA ASP A 83 -19.81 17.65 11.71
C ASP A 83 -19.14 18.96 12.17
N THR A 84 -19.01 19.91 11.24
CA THR A 84 -18.77 21.32 11.62
C THR A 84 -19.28 22.26 10.52
N VAL A 85 -20.60 22.50 10.49
CA VAL A 85 -21.14 23.78 10.01
C VAL A 85 -22.17 24.24 11.02
N LEU A 86 -21.69 25.02 11.99
CA LEU A 86 -22.53 25.84 12.85
C LEU A 86 -22.43 27.27 12.33
N ALA A 87 -23.59 27.86 12.03
CA ALA A 87 -23.83 29.28 11.77
C ALA A 87 -23.50 29.75 10.32
N GLU A 88 -24.34 30.47 9.55
CA GLU A 88 -25.45 31.36 9.88
C GLU A 88 -26.41 31.57 8.66
N ARG A 89 -27.65 31.97 8.98
CA ARG A 89 -28.40 33.12 8.40
C ARG A 89 -29.47 32.90 7.30
N GLY A 90 -30.70 33.28 7.67
CA GLY A 90 -31.80 33.75 6.80
C GLY A 90 -32.93 32.71 6.65
N GLU A 91 -34.22 32.98 6.81
CA GLU A 91 -34.99 34.22 6.95
C GLU A 91 -36.43 33.85 7.43
N VAL A 92 -37.10 34.84 8.02
CA VAL A 92 -38.44 34.85 8.64
C VAL A 92 -39.58 34.67 7.63
N PHE A 93 -40.62 33.89 7.95
CA PHE A 93 -42.04 34.01 7.52
C PHE A 93 -42.87 32.99 8.34
N ALA A 94 -44.05 33.20 8.90
CA ALA A 94 -44.90 34.32 9.37
C ALA A 94 -45.94 33.66 10.32
N PRO A 95 -46.58 34.38 11.26
CA PRO A 95 -47.69 33.81 12.04
C PRO A 95 -49.01 33.94 11.26
N GLU A 96 -49.73 32.84 11.07
CA GLU A 96 -51.15 32.87 10.70
C GLU A 96 -51.96 32.01 11.68
N ASP A 97 -53.13 32.55 11.96
CA ASP A 97 -54.09 32.30 13.03
C ASP A 97 -55.00 31.09 12.76
N ASP A 98 -55.75 30.68 13.79
CA ASP A 98 -57.05 29.97 13.75
C ASP A 98 -57.08 28.42 13.71
N ALA A 99 -57.38 27.81 14.89
CA ALA A 99 -58.51 26.87 15.11
C ALA A 99 -58.65 26.52 16.61
#